data_AF-A0A5N5EM33-F1
#
_entry.id   AF-A0A5N5EM33-F1
#
_cell.length_a   1.000
_cell.length_b   1.000
_cell.length_c   1.000
_cell.angle_alpha   90.00
_cell.angle_beta   90.00
_cell.angle_gamma   90.00
#
_symmetry.space_group_name_H-M   'P 1'
#
loop_
_entity.id
_entity.type
_entity.pdbx_description
1 polymer ?
#
loop_
_entity_poly.entity_id
_entity_poly.type
_entity_poly.pdbx_seq_one_letter_code
_entity_poly.pdbx_strand_id
1 'polypeptide(L)'
;MAKVTLISAVKHDGRDYKPGDTFEGDKKIVDELIRAGAAQDPSTVVEQTSAIETAEDEAKTIVAEAQKDADKIKSDAEDEAKTIIGKAEEVAGLKVEEAKKALADAKAEAEKLVRDAQGAAKKAPGTKTNTSAK
;
A
#
# COMPACT_ATOMS: atom_id res chain seq x y z
N MET A 1 -32.41 49.03 7.94
CA MET A 1 -31.23 48.81 8.81
C MET A 1 -30.45 47.63 8.25
N ALA A 2 -29.14 47.77 8.11
CA ALA A 2 -28.20 46.72 7.69
C ALA A 2 -27.35 46.29 8.89
N LYS A 3 -26.87 45.04 8.88
CA LYS A 3 -26.09 44.43 9.97
C LYS A 3 -24.73 43.98 9.48
N VAL A 4 -23.69 44.24 10.26
CA VAL A 4 -22.32 43.79 9.99
C VAL A 4 -21.58 43.44 11.27
N THR A 5 -20.60 42.55 11.14
CA THR A 5 -19.66 42.27 12.23
C THR A 5 -18.49 43.24 12.14
N LEU A 6 -18.18 43.91 13.25
CA LEU A 6 -17.06 44.85 13.30
C LEU A 6 -15.72 44.11 13.44
N ILE A 7 -14.71 44.56 12.72
CA ILE A 7 -13.33 44.06 12.80
C ILE A 7 -12.48 44.96 13.71
N SER A 8 -12.94 46.18 13.94
CA SER A 8 -12.26 47.19 14.75
C SER A 8 -13.21 47.81 15.77
N ALA A 9 -12.66 48.51 16.77
CA ALA A 9 -13.48 49.25 17.72
C ALA A 9 -14.10 50.47 17.03
N VAL A 10 -15.41 50.67 17.19
CA VAL A 10 -16.17 51.77 16.56
C VAL A 10 -17.02 52.44 17.60
N LYS A 11 -16.98 53.77 17.66
CA LYS A 11 -17.89 54.57 18.50
C LYS A 11 -18.99 55.16 17.62
N HIS A 12 -20.24 54.88 17.94
CA HIS A 12 -21.39 55.40 17.19
C HIS A 12 -22.57 55.63 18.13
N ASP A 13 -23.26 56.77 17.99
CA ASP A 13 -24.44 57.14 18.79
C ASP A 13 -24.26 56.97 20.31
N GLY A 14 -23.08 57.33 20.82
CA GLY A 14 -22.75 57.24 22.24
C GLY A 14 -22.49 55.82 22.75
N ARG A 15 -22.56 54.79 21.90
CA ARG A 15 -22.11 53.42 22.21
C ARG A 15 -20.71 53.18 21.67
N ASP A 16 -19.93 52.47 22.47
CA ASP A 16 -18.62 51.95 22.08
C ASP A 16 -18.77 50.46 21.73
N TYR A 17 -18.55 50.14 20.47
CA TYR A 17 -18.54 48.78 19.95
C TYR A 17 -17.11 48.25 19.88
N LYS A 18 -16.93 46.98 20.22
CA LYS A 18 -15.66 46.27 20.18
C LYS A 18 -15.55 45.44 18.89
N PRO A 19 -14.33 45.06 18.48
CA PRO A 19 -14.15 44.03 17.45
C PRO A 19 -14.93 42.76 17.79
N GLY A 20 -15.62 42.19 16.82
CA GLY A 20 -16.51 41.03 16.96
C GLY A 20 -17.97 41.39 17.27
N ASP A 21 -18.27 42.63 17.68
CA ASP A 21 -19.65 43.06 17.93
C ASP A 21 -20.43 43.19 16.61
N THR A 22 -21.73 42.93 16.69
CA THR A 22 -22.66 43.22 15.58
C THR A 22 -23.10 44.68 15.64
N PHE A 23 -22.82 45.42 14.57
CA PHE A 23 -23.33 46.76 14.35
C PHE A 23 -24.58 46.69 13.47
N GLU A 24 -25.65 47.37 13.89
CA GLU A 24 -26.90 47.50 13.12
C GLU A 24 -27.20 49.00 12.92
N GLY A 25 -27.26 49.44 11.66
CA GLY A 25 -27.42 50.84 11.34
C GLY A 25 -27.88 51.10 9.90
N ASP A 26 -27.81 52.34 9.46
CA ASP A 26 -28.14 52.70 8.09
C ASP A 26 -27.15 52.11 7.10
N LYS A 27 -27.66 51.71 5.92
CA LYS A 27 -26.85 51.08 4.87
C LYS A 27 -25.63 51.91 4.48
N LYS A 28 -25.74 53.24 4.42
CA LYS A 28 -24.62 54.13 4.09
C LYS A 28 -23.47 54.04 5.12
N ILE A 29 -23.82 54.00 6.40
CA ILE A 29 -22.84 53.89 7.49
C ILE A 29 -22.18 52.51 7.45
N VAL A 30 -22.99 51.46 7.24
CA VAL A 30 -22.50 50.10 7.08
C VAL A 30 -21.54 49.97 5.89
N ASP A 31 -21.88 50.52 4.72
CA ASP A 31 -21.05 50.50 3.52
C ASP A 31 -19.73 51.28 3.75
N GLU A 32 -19.78 52.38 4.51
CA GLU A 32 -18.59 53.15 4.88
C GLU A 32 -17.70 52.39 5.86
N LEU A 33 -18.28 51.72 6.86
CA LEU A 33 -17.54 50.86 7.79
C LEU A 33 -16.86 49.69 7.07
N ILE A 34 -17.53 49.06 6.11
CA ILE A 34 -16.94 48.02 5.26
C ILE A 34 -15.80 48.62 4.43
N ARG A 35 -16.03 49.75 3.75
CA ARG A 35 -15.02 50.42 2.90
C ARG A 35 -13.78 50.86 3.69
N ALA A 36 -13.97 51.31 4.92
CA ALA A 36 -12.90 51.70 5.83
C ALA A 36 -12.15 50.50 6.44
N GLY A 37 -12.60 49.26 6.18
CA GLY A 37 -12.05 48.05 6.79
C GLY A 37 -12.41 47.87 8.26
N ALA A 38 -13.35 48.66 8.78
CA ALA A 38 -13.78 48.61 10.16
C ALA A 38 -14.85 47.53 10.41
N ALA A 39 -15.51 47.05 9.35
CA ALA A 39 -16.51 45.99 9.38
C ALA A 39 -16.30 44.96 8.27
N GLN A 40 -16.74 43.73 8.51
CA GLN A 40 -16.67 42.63 7.56
C GLN A 40 -17.87 42.70 6.60
N ASP A 41 -17.62 42.60 5.30
CA ASP A 41 -18.69 42.48 4.30
C ASP A 41 -19.34 41.10 4.41
N PRO A 42 -20.63 41.00 4.77
CA PRO A 42 -21.32 39.72 4.92
C PRO A 42 -21.27 38.85 3.64
N SER A 43 -21.25 39.48 2.47
CA SER A 43 -21.19 38.79 1.17
C SER A 43 -19.87 38.03 1.02
N THR A 44 -18.76 38.65 1.44
CA THR A 44 -17.43 38.01 1.40
C THR A 44 -17.30 36.85 2.39
N VAL A 45 -18.00 36.90 3.53
CA VAL A 45 -18.02 35.79 4.50
C VAL A 45 -18.74 34.58 3.91
N VAL A 46 -19.87 34.81 3.24
CA VAL A 46 -20.65 33.74 2.58
C VAL A 46 -19.81 33.10 1.47
N GLU A 47 -19.12 33.90 0.65
CA GLU A 47 -18.23 33.39 -0.41
C GLU A 47 -17.03 32.62 0.15
N GLN A 48 -16.42 33.06 1.25
CA GLN A 48 -15.32 32.33 1.89
C GLN A 48 -15.81 31.00 2.49
N THR A 49 -16.97 31.00 3.13
CA THR A 49 -17.54 29.79 3.75
C THR A 49 -17.87 28.76 2.67
N SER A 50 -18.50 29.16 1.56
CA SER A 50 -18.81 28.25 0.45
C SER A 50 -17.55 27.73 -0.25
N ALA A 51 -16.51 28.56 -0.39
CA ALA A 51 -15.23 28.13 -0.94
C ALA A 51 -14.51 27.13 -0.03
N ILE A 52 -14.58 27.30 1.29
CA ILE A 52 -14.02 26.35 2.27
C ILE A 52 -14.78 25.02 2.21
N GLU A 53 -16.11 25.05 2.23
CA GLU A 53 -16.93 23.83 2.13
C GLU A 53 -16.63 23.06 0.83
N THR A 54 -16.52 23.77 -0.30
CA THR A 54 -16.16 23.16 -1.58
C THR A 54 -14.77 22.53 -1.54
N ALA A 55 -13.78 23.24 -0.98
CA ALA A 55 -12.41 22.73 -0.86
C ALA A 55 -12.32 21.52 0.08
N GLU A 56 -13.09 21.49 1.17
CA GLU A 56 -13.17 20.33 2.07
C GLU A 56 -13.75 19.10 1.37
N ASP A 57 -14.77 19.27 0.54
CA ASP A 57 -15.38 18.16 -0.20
C ASP A 57 -14.48 17.65 -1.34
N GLU A 58 -13.77 18.55 -2.02
CA GLU A 58 -12.71 18.16 -2.97
C GLU A 58 -11.59 17.39 -2.26
N ALA A 59 -11.13 17.86 -1.09
CA ALA A 59 -10.11 17.17 -0.30
C ALA A 59 -10.56 15.77 0.14
N LYS A 60 -11.82 15.61 0.60
CA LYS A 60 -12.38 14.30 0.93
C LYS A 60 -12.41 13.37 -0.27
N THR A 61 -12.76 13.91 -1.45
CA THR A 61 -12.80 13.14 -2.70
C THR A 61 -11.42 12.66 -3.08
N ILE A 62 -10.40 13.53 -3.07
CA ILE A 62 -9.01 13.18 -3.36
C ILE A 62 -8.51 12.10 -2.40
N VAL A 63 -8.79 12.23 -1.11
CA VAL A 63 -8.38 11.23 -0.10
C VAL A 63 -9.07 9.88 -0.36
N ALA A 64 -10.36 9.88 -0.70
CA ALA A 64 -11.10 8.66 -1.00
C ALA A 64 -10.56 7.96 -2.26
N GLU A 65 -10.24 8.71 -3.31
CA GLU A 65 -9.62 8.19 -4.53
C GLU A 65 -8.22 7.64 -4.26
N ALA A 66 -7.39 8.38 -3.52
CA ALA A 66 -6.05 7.93 -3.14
C ALA A 66 -6.08 6.64 -2.30
N GLN A 67 -7.04 6.52 -1.37
CA GLN A 67 -7.21 5.30 -0.59
C GLN A 67 -7.62 4.12 -1.47
N LYS A 68 -8.56 4.33 -2.39
CA LYS A 68 -8.99 3.30 -3.34
C LYS A 68 -7.84 2.83 -4.23
N ASP A 69 -7.01 3.76 -4.71
CA ASP A 69 -5.85 3.43 -5.53
C ASP A 69 -4.79 2.67 -4.72
N ALA A 70 -4.53 3.08 -3.47
CA ALA A 70 -3.64 2.36 -2.57
C ALA A 70 -4.12 0.93 -2.29
N ASP A 71 -5.42 0.74 -2.03
CA ASP A 71 -6.00 -0.58 -1.80
C ASP A 71 -5.90 -1.46 -3.05
N LYS A 72 -6.10 -0.88 -4.24
CA LYS A 72 -5.93 -1.59 -5.51
C LYS A 72 -4.48 -2.03 -5.73
N ILE A 73 -3.52 -1.13 -5.56
CA ILE A 73 -2.08 -1.45 -5.69
C ILE A 73 -1.70 -2.57 -4.73
N LYS A 74 -2.19 -2.52 -3.49
CA LYS A 74 -1.95 -3.58 -2.50
C LYS A 74 -2.53 -4.91 -2.95
N SER A 75 -3.78 -4.94 -3.42
CA SER A 75 -4.41 -6.16 -3.91
C SER A 75 -3.66 -6.76 -5.10
N ASP A 76 -3.29 -5.93 -6.08
CA ASP A 76 -2.55 -6.36 -7.27
C ASP A 76 -1.19 -6.96 -6.87
N ALA A 77 -0.48 -6.32 -5.94
CA ALA A 77 0.81 -6.81 -5.43
C ALA A 77 0.68 -8.14 -4.65
N GLU A 78 -0.38 -8.31 -3.86
CA GLU A 78 -0.65 -9.57 -3.14
C GLU A 78 -0.94 -10.73 -4.11
N ASP A 79 -1.67 -10.46 -5.20
CA ASP A 79 -2.01 -11.48 -6.20
C ASP A 79 -0.82 -11.86 -7.08
N GLU A 80 0.04 -10.89 -7.43
CA GLU A 80 1.32 -11.15 -8.07
C GLU A 80 2.23 -12.00 -7.17
N ALA A 81 2.31 -11.68 -5.87
CA ALA A 81 3.11 -12.43 -4.92
C ALA A 81 2.63 -13.88 -4.79
N LYS A 82 1.31 -14.11 -4.65
CA LYS A 82 0.73 -15.48 -4.64
C LYS A 82 1.06 -16.23 -5.92
N THR A 83 0.97 -15.57 -7.07
CA THR A 83 1.30 -16.17 -8.37
C THR A 83 2.77 -16.60 -8.44
N ILE A 84 3.69 -15.76 -7.98
CA ILE A 84 5.12 -16.06 -7.96
C ILE A 84 5.42 -17.23 -7.02
N ILE A 85 4.84 -17.22 -5.82
CA ILE A 85 5.01 -18.30 -4.84
C ILE A 85 4.47 -19.62 -5.41
N GLY A 86 3.26 -19.62 -5.98
CA GLY A 86 2.67 -20.83 -6.57
C GLY A 86 3.53 -21.42 -7.69
N LYS A 87 4.08 -20.58 -8.58
CA LYS A 87 5.02 -21.03 -9.62
C LYS A 87 6.32 -21.58 -9.03
N ALA A 88 6.84 -20.95 -7.98
CA ALA A 88 8.06 -21.41 -7.32
C ALA A 88 7.84 -22.77 -6.64
N GLU A 89 6.70 -22.98 -5.99
CA GLU A 89 6.31 -24.24 -5.38
C GLU A 89 6.12 -25.34 -6.42
N GLU A 90 5.49 -25.05 -7.56
CA GLU A 90 5.34 -26.00 -8.67
C GLU A 90 6.70 -26.45 -9.21
N VAL A 91 7.60 -25.51 -9.50
CA VAL A 91 8.95 -25.82 -9.97
C VAL A 91 9.74 -26.60 -8.92
N ALA A 92 9.62 -26.25 -7.65
CA ALA A 92 10.26 -26.99 -6.56
C ALA A 92 9.74 -28.43 -6.48
N GLY A 93 8.42 -28.63 -6.59
CA GLY A 93 7.78 -29.94 -6.61
C GLY A 93 8.28 -30.81 -7.76
N LEU A 94 8.34 -30.25 -8.98
CA LEU A 94 8.86 -30.95 -10.15
C LEU A 94 10.32 -31.39 -9.94
N LYS A 95 11.18 -30.50 -9.44
CA LYS A 95 12.58 -30.84 -9.13
C LYS A 95 12.72 -31.93 -8.07
N VAL A 96 11.85 -31.93 -7.06
CA VAL A 96 11.84 -33.00 -6.04
C VAL A 96 11.47 -34.34 -6.66
N GLU A 97 10.46 -34.38 -7.54
CA GLU A 97 10.07 -35.62 -8.22
C GLU A 97 11.15 -36.11 -9.20
N GLU A 98 11.79 -35.20 -9.95
CA GLU A 98 12.95 -35.53 -10.78
C GLU A 98 14.11 -36.11 -9.96
N ALA A 99 14.43 -35.50 -8.81
CA ALA A 99 15.46 -35.98 -7.90
C ALA A 99 15.13 -37.36 -7.31
N LYS A 100 13.86 -37.60 -6.95
CA LYS A 100 13.40 -38.91 -6.47
C LYS A 100 13.56 -39.98 -7.55
N LYS A 101 13.19 -39.67 -8.79
CA LYS A 101 13.35 -40.59 -9.92
C LYS A 101 14.82 -40.91 -10.18
N ALA A 102 15.68 -39.90 -10.24
CA ALA A 102 17.12 -40.09 -10.41
C ALA A 102 17.73 -40.95 -9.28
N LEU A 103 17.29 -40.73 -8.03
CA LEU A 103 17.73 -41.55 -6.89
C LEU A 103 17.26 -43.01 -7.01
N ALA A 104 16.04 -43.25 -7.48
CA ALA A 104 15.51 -44.60 -7.69
C ALA A 104 16.28 -45.33 -8.81
N ASP A 105 16.52 -44.66 -9.93
CA ASP A 105 17.28 -45.20 -11.06
C ASP A 105 18.72 -45.54 -10.64
N ALA A 106 19.39 -44.62 -9.92
CA ALA A 106 20.74 -44.85 -9.40
C ALA A 106 20.81 -46.04 -8.42
N LYS A 107 19.80 -46.21 -7.56
CA LYS A 107 19.71 -47.38 -6.67
C LYS A 107 19.54 -48.68 -7.44
N ALA A 108 18.66 -48.69 -8.44
CA ALA A 108 18.43 -49.87 -9.28
C ALA A 108 19.70 -50.27 -10.05
N GLU A 109 20.43 -49.29 -10.59
CA GLU A 109 21.69 -49.53 -11.29
C GLU A 109 22.79 -50.03 -10.35
N ALA A 110 22.91 -49.45 -9.15
CA ALA A 110 23.84 -49.92 -8.14
C ALA A 110 23.54 -51.37 -7.71
N GLU A 111 22.28 -51.73 -7.50
CA GLU A 111 21.87 -53.11 -7.19
C GLU A 111 22.23 -54.09 -8.31
N LYS A 112 22.03 -53.68 -9.57
CA LYS A 112 22.40 -54.49 -10.74
C LYS A 112 23.92 -54.72 -10.78
N LEU A 113 24.72 -53.67 -10.62
CA LEU A 113 26.19 -53.78 -10.60
C LEU A 113 26.68 -54.71 -9.48
N VAL A 114 26.08 -54.64 -8.29
CA VAL A 114 26.40 -55.56 -7.18
C VAL A 114 26.08 -57.01 -7.55
N ARG A 115 24.91 -57.28 -8.14
CA ARG A 115 24.53 -58.63 -8.57
C ARG A 115 25.45 -59.17 -9.66
N ASP A 116 25.80 -58.33 -10.65
CA ASP A 116 26.69 -58.70 -11.74
C ASP A 116 28.09 -59.01 -11.21
N ALA A 117 28.63 -58.19 -10.30
CA ALA A 117 29.92 -58.42 -9.65
C ALA A 117 29.92 -59.71 -8.81
N GLN A 118 28.86 -59.97 -8.03
CA GLN A 118 28.71 -61.21 -7.28
C GLN A 118 28.61 -62.44 -8.20
N GLY A 119 27.90 -62.32 -9.31
CA GLY A 119 27.79 -63.36 -10.33
C GLY A 119 29.14 -63.67 -10.98
N ALA A 120 29.92 -62.64 -11.31
CA ALA A 120 31.27 -62.79 -11.85
C ALA A 120 32.22 -63.45 -10.84
N ALA A 121 32.19 -63.01 -9.57
CA ALA A 121 33.02 -63.59 -8.51
C ALA A 121 32.76 -65.09 -8.30
N LYS A 122 31.49 -65.54 -8.38
CA LYS A 122 31.15 -66.97 -8.28
C LYS A 122 31.60 -67.80 -9.49
N LYS A 123 31.76 -67.18 -10.66
CA LYS A 123 32.20 -67.85 -11.89
C LYS A 123 33.72 -67.81 -12.08
N ALA A 124 34.43 -67.01 -11.29
CA ALA A 124 35.89 -66.96 -11.33
C ALA A 124 36.46 -68.34 -10.92
N PRO A 125 37.30 -68.98 -11.75
CA PRO A 125 37.93 -70.24 -11.38
C PRO A 125 38.79 -70.01 -10.15
N GLY A 126 38.61 -70.82 -9.11
CA GLY A 126 39.41 -70.75 -7.90
C GLY A 126 40.88 -70.86 -8.26
N THR A 127 41.61 -69.75 -8.12
CA THR A 127 43.06 -69.74 -8.24
C THR A 127 43.61 -70.55 -7.07
N LYS A 128 43.80 -71.85 -7.31
CA LYS A 128 44.70 -72.67 -6.50
C LYS A 128 46.08 -72.06 -6.66
N THR A 129 46.47 -71.20 -5.73
CA THR A 129 47.87 -70.81 -5.54
C THR A 129 48.63 -72.08 -5.21
N ASN A 130 49.25 -72.67 -6.23
CA ASN A 130 50.17 -73.78 -6.07
C ASN A 130 51.48 -73.17 -5.55
N THR A 131 51.59 -73.03 -4.23
CA THR A 131 52.83 -72.66 -3.54
C THR A 131 53.79 -73.83 -3.63
N SER A 132 54.42 -73.99 -4.80
CA SER A 132 55.62 -74.79 -4.96
C SER A 132 56.76 -74.02 -4.30
N ALA A 133 56.97 -74.27 -3.02
CA ALA A 133 58.18 -73.89 -2.32
C ALA A 133 59.30 -74.85 -2.74
N LYS A 134 60.41 -74.29 -3.19
CA LYS A 134 61.62 -74.97 -3.63
C LYS A 134 62.60 -75.10 -2.48
#